data_AF-A0A2E7JHB2-F1
#
_entry.id   AF-A0A2E7JHB2-F1
#
_cell.length_a   1.000
_cell.length_b   1.000
_cell.length_c   1.000
_cell.angle_alpha   90.00
_cell.angle_beta   90.00
_cell.angle_gamma   90.00
#
_symmetry.space_group_name_H-M   'P 1'
#
loop_
_entity.id
_entity.type
_entity.pdbx_description
1 polymer ?
#
loop_
_entity_poly.entity_id
_entity_poly.type
_entity_poly.pdbx_seq_one_letter_code
_entity_poly.pdbx_strand_id
1 'polypeptide(L)'
;MSDHHIVPLKIYFLIFFALMIGTAITVAIAFVDLGFLNTPVALIIALIKASLVILFFMHVKYSPKLVGLFAVSGFLWLGIMLAMTMQDYYTRGWNQEAPIEFLKAGSFF
;
A
#
# COMPACT_ATOMS: atom_id res chain seq x y z
N MET A 1 25.86 -20.58 27.98
CA MET A 1 24.41 -20.58 27.75
C MET A 1 24.03 -19.24 27.14
N SER A 2 23.66 -19.21 25.86
CA SER A 2 23.18 -18.00 25.20
C SER A 2 21.72 -17.78 25.56
N ASP A 3 21.44 -16.74 26.36
CA ASP A 3 20.10 -16.35 26.74
C ASP A 3 19.25 -16.07 25.49
N HIS A 4 18.29 -16.96 25.25
CA HIS A 4 17.32 -16.86 24.17
C HIS A 4 16.40 -15.68 24.51
N HIS A 5 16.73 -14.47 24.02
CA HIS A 5 15.94 -13.25 24.25
C HIS A 5 14.68 -13.29 23.36
N ILE A 6 13.77 -14.21 23.69
CA ILE A 6 12.44 -14.28 23.10
C ILE A 6 11.68 -13.01 23.50
N VAL A 7 11.29 -12.23 22.49
CA VAL A 7 10.47 -11.04 22.70
C VAL A 7 9.19 -11.48 23.43
N PRO A 8 8.83 -10.84 24.56
CA PRO A 8 7.74 -11.33 25.39
C PRO A 8 6.43 -11.33 24.60
N LEU A 9 5.68 -12.44 24.71
CA LEU A 9 4.43 -12.68 23.98
C LEU A 9 3.42 -11.51 24.12
N LYS A 10 3.47 -10.81 25.26
CA LYS A 10 2.69 -9.61 25.57
C LYS A 10 2.83 -8.51 24.51
N ILE A 11 4.01 -8.34 23.91
CA ILE A 11 4.24 -7.33 22.87
C ILE A 11 3.42 -7.66 21.63
N TYR A 12 3.46 -8.89 21.12
CA TYR A 12 2.66 -9.27 19.94
C TYR A 12 1.16 -9.09 20.16
N PHE A 13 0.64 -9.44 21.34
CA PHE A 13 -0.76 -9.21 21.67
C PHE A 13 -1.10 -7.71 21.71
N LEU A 14 -0.24 -6.87 22.27
CA LEU A 14 -0.46 -5.42 22.29
C LEU A 14 -0.50 -4.81 20.87
N ILE A 15 0.43 -5.20 19.99
CA ILE A 15 0.38 -4.75 18.58
C ILE A 15 -0.82 -5.33 17.86
N PHE A 16 -1.20 -6.58 18.13
CA PHE A 16 -2.39 -7.19 17.55
C PHE A 16 -3.65 -6.36 17.87
N PHE A 17 -3.84 -5.95 19.12
CA PHE A 17 -4.94 -5.06 19.49
C PHE A 17 -4.84 -3.68 18.81
N ALA A 18 -3.64 -3.11 18.69
CA ALA A 18 -3.45 -1.86 17.96
C ALA A 18 -3.86 -1.99 16.46
N LEU A 19 -3.55 -3.12 15.82
CA LEU A 19 -3.96 -3.41 14.44
C LEU A 19 -5.47 -3.64 14.33
N MET A 20 -6.10 -4.28 15.32
CA MET A 20 -7.55 -4.46 15.38
C MET A 20 -8.26 -3.10 15.46
N ILE A 21 -7.78 -2.19 16.31
CA ILE A 21 -8.28 -0.81 16.39
C ILE A 21 -8.10 -0.10 15.05
N GLY A 22 -6.91 -0.18 14.44
CA GLY A 22 -6.67 0.41 13.12
C GLY A 22 -7.63 -0.13 12.05
N THR A 23 -8.00 -1.42 12.13
CA THR A 23 -8.97 -2.04 11.22
C THR A 23 -10.39 -1.52 11.45
N ALA A 24 -10.81 -1.41 12.71
CA ALA A 24 -12.10 -0.83 13.06
C ALA A 24 -12.21 0.62 12.56
N ILE A 25 -11.13 1.41 12.68
CA ILE A 25 -11.06 2.78 12.16
C ILE A 25 -11.20 2.79 10.63
N THR A 26 -10.49 1.92 9.91
CA THR A 26 -10.65 1.84 8.44
C THR A 26 -12.07 1.48 8.00
N VAL A 27 -12.72 0.57 8.73
CA VAL A 27 -14.11 0.17 8.45
C VAL A 27 -15.06 1.32 8.74
N ALA A 28 -14.89 2.03 9.86
CA ALA A 28 -15.72 3.18 10.21
C ALA A 28 -15.60 4.30 9.16
N ILE A 29 -14.38 4.60 8.71
CA ILE A 29 -14.14 5.62 7.68
C ILE A 29 -14.71 5.20 6.33
N ALA A 30 -14.71 3.90 6.01
CA ALA A 30 -15.33 3.42 4.76
C ALA A 30 -16.85 3.65 4.69
N PHE A 31 -17.53 3.84 5.83
CA PHE A 31 -18.95 4.19 5.88
C PHE A 31 -19.23 5.69 5.84
N VAL A 32 -18.19 6.53 5.96
CA VAL A 32 -18.32 7.98 5.86
C VAL A 32 -17.87 8.39 4.46
N ASP A 33 -18.69 9.18 3.76
CA ASP A 33 -18.29 9.69 2.44
C ASP A 33 -17.53 11.01 2.59
N LEU A 34 -16.20 10.95 2.51
CA LEU A 34 -15.31 12.12 2.48
C LEU A 34 -15.05 12.59 1.03
N GLY A 35 -15.74 12.04 0.03
CA GLY A 35 -15.57 12.38 -1.38
C GLY A 35 -14.14 12.13 -1.87
N PHE A 36 -13.49 13.18 -2.39
CA PHE A 36 -12.11 13.12 -2.90
C PHE A 36 -11.08 12.67 -1.84
N LEU A 37 -11.36 12.90 -0.55
CA LEU A 37 -10.45 12.54 0.53
C LEU A 37 -10.54 11.08 0.97
N ASN A 38 -11.50 10.29 0.47
CA ASN A 38 -11.63 8.87 0.82
C ASN A 38 -10.35 8.09 0.54
N THR A 39 -9.79 8.22 -0.67
CA THR A 39 -8.61 7.45 -1.08
C THR A 39 -7.33 7.89 -0.34
N PRO A 40 -6.98 9.18 -0.25
CA PRO A 40 -5.82 9.61 0.52
C PRO A 40 -5.87 9.21 1.99
N VAL A 41 -7.03 9.37 2.66
CA VAL A 41 -7.19 9.02 4.07
C VAL A 41 -7.07 7.51 4.27
N ALA A 42 -7.71 6.70 3.42
CA ALA A 42 -7.59 5.25 3.48
C ALA A 42 -6.13 4.78 3.31
N LEU A 43 -5.38 5.40 2.39
CA LEU A 43 -3.97 5.10 2.18
C LEU A 43 -3.09 5.48 3.37
N ILE A 44 -3.31 6.63 4.00
CA ILE A 44 -2.57 7.04 5.20
C ILE A 44 -2.75 6.02 6.33
N ILE A 45 -3.99 5.58 6.57
CA ILE A 45 -4.27 4.60 7.62
C ILE A 45 -3.67 3.24 7.27
N ALA A 46 -3.71 2.85 5.99
CA ALA A 46 -3.06 1.64 5.51
C ALA A 46 -1.54 1.68 5.74
N LEU A 47 -0.88 2.81 5.47
CA LEU A 47 0.56 3.00 5.70
C LEU A 47 0.91 2.91 7.19
N ILE A 48 0.10 3.49 8.08
CA ILE A 48 0.27 3.37 9.53
C ILE A 48 0.21 1.91 9.95
N LYS A 49 -0.83 1.17 9.53
CA LYS A 49 -0.97 -0.27 9.83
C LYS A 49 0.21 -1.07 9.29
N ALA A 50 0.62 -0.82 8.05
CA ALA A 50 1.76 -1.51 7.42
C ALA A 50 3.05 -1.27 8.22
N SER A 51 3.29 -0.03 8.67
CA SER A 51 4.46 0.33 9.48
C SER A 51 4.51 -0.45 10.81
N LEU A 52 3.38 -0.59 11.51
CA LEU A 52 3.25 -1.41 12.70
C LEU A 52 3.57 -2.90 12.42
N VAL A 53 3.06 -3.44 11.32
CA VAL A 53 3.33 -4.83 10.92
C VAL A 53 4.83 -5.05 10.65
N ILE A 54 5.46 -4.16 9.89
CA ILE A 54 6.88 -4.28 9.52
C ILE A 54 7.79 -4.19 10.75
N LEU A 55 7.53 -3.23 11.64
CA LEU A 55 8.38 -3.01 12.80
C LEU A 55 8.32 -4.17 13.81
N PHE A 56 7.12 -4.73 14.04
CA PHE A 56 6.89 -5.68 15.12
C PHE A 56 6.69 -7.12 14.65
N PHE A 57 5.82 -7.39 13.67
CA PHE A 57 5.56 -8.75 13.20
C PHE A 57 6.65 -9.27 12.27
N MET A 58 7.18 -8.42 11.38
CA MET A 58 8.34 -8.78 10.55
C MET A 58 9.68 -8.67 11.28
N HIS A 59 9.66 -8.36 12.59
CA HIS A 59 10.85 -8.27 13.43
C HIS A 59 11.96 -7.35 12.90
N VAL A 60 11.63 -6.38 12.04
CA VAL A 60 12.64 -5.49 11.45
C VAL A 60 13.33 -4.66 12.53
N LYS A 61 12.59 -4.26 13.59
CA LYS A 61 13.15 -3.53 14.74
C LYS A 61 14.20 -4.33 15.53
N TYR A 62 14.04 -5.66 15.59
CA TYR A 62 14.93 -6.55 16.34
C TYR A 62 15.99 -7.23 15.46
N SER A 63 15.89 -7.05 14.15
CA SER A 63 16.80 -7.63 13.16
C SER A 63 18.03 -6.74 12.92
N PRO A 64 19.10 -7.29 12.32
CA PRO A 64 20.26 -6.49 11.92
C PRO A 64 19.86 -5.33 11.01
N LYS A 65 20.58 -4.19 11.12
CA LYS A 65 20.31 -2.96 10.33
C LYS A 65 20.28 -3.20 8.81
N LEU A 66 20.96 -4.25 8.33
CA LEU A 66 20.92 -4.69 6.93
C LEU A 66 19.48 -5.02 6.47
N VAL A 67 18.70 -5.73 7.29
CA VAL A 67 17.31 -6.11 6.97
C VAL A 67 16.44 -4.86 6.83
N GLY A 68 16.62 -3.87 7.71
CA GLY A 68 15.94 -2.59 7.63
C GLY A 68 16.27 -1.83 6.33
N LEU A 69 17.53 -1.85 5.89
CA LEU A 69 17.95 -1.20 4.64
C LEU A 69 17.27 -1.83 3.41
N PHE A 70 17.20 -3.16 3.33
CA PHE A 70 16.51 -3.86 2.25
C PHE A 70 15.00 -3.60 2.28
N ALA A 71 14.38 -3.55 3.47
CA ALA A 71 12.97 -3.22 3.60
C ALA A 71 12.67 -1.80 3.06
N VAL A 72 13.46 -0.80 3.47
CA VAL A 72 13.31 0.58 2.97
C VAL A 72 13.57 0.66 1.47
N SER A 73 14.60 -0.03 0.97
CA SER A 73 14.90 -0.10 -0.47
C SER A 73 13.74 -0.69 -1.27
N GLY A 74 13.09 -1.75 -0.77
CA GLY A 74 11.90 -2.34 -1.40
C GLY A 74 10.72 -1.38 -1.46
N PHE A 75 10.46 -0.62 -0.40
CA PHE A 75 9.42 0.41 -0.39
C PHE A 75 9.75 1.59 -1.31
N LEU A 76 11.01 2.01 -1.37
CA LEU A 76 11.47 3.04 -2.30
C LEU A 76 11.29 2.58 -3.75
N TRP A 77 11.67 1.35 -4.06
CA TRP A 77 11.47 0.75 -5.37
C TRP A 77 9.99 0.66 -5.76
N LEU A 78 9.13 0.21 -4.83
CA LEU A 78 7.67 0.20 -5.03
C LEU A 78 7.13 1.60 -5.29
N GLY A 79 7.60 2.60 -4.54
CA GLY A 79 7.21 4.01 -4.72
C GLY A 79 7.56 4.54 -6.11
N ILE A 80 8.75 4.20 -6.62
CA ILE A 80 9.16 4.56 -7.99
C ILE A 80 8.23 3.91 -9.02
N MET A 81 7.97 2.60 -8.89
CA MET A 81 7.08 1.87 -9.80
C MET A 81 5.66 2.47 -9.82
N LEU A 82 5.10 2.79 -8.66
CA LEU A 82 3.78 3.41 -8.56
C LEU A 82 3.78 4.82 -9.16
N ALA A 83 4.79 5.64 -8.88
CA ALA A 83 4.89 6.99 -9.42
C ALA A 83 4.98 6.99 -10.96
N MET A 84 5.82 6.12 -11.52
CA MET A 84 5.95 5.97 -12.98
C MET A 84 4.64 5.49 -13.61
N THR A 85 3.96 4.54 -12.97
CA THR A 85 2.66 4.03 -13.44
C THR A 85 1.61 5.15 -13.45
N MET A 86 1.52 5.94 -12.38
CA MET A 86 0.59 7.07 -12.29
C MET A 86 0.88 8.14 -13.36
N GLN A 87 2.16 8.43 -13.62
CA GLN A 87 2.57 9.36 -14.68
C GLN A 87 2.15 8.87 -16.08
N ASP A 88 2.27 7.57 -16.36
CA ASP A 88 1.79 6.99 -17.62
C ASP A 88 0.28 7.21 -17.79
N TYR A 89 -0.51 6.87 -16.78
CA TYR A 89 -1.97 7.05 -16.82
C TYR A 89 -2.37 8.53 -16.96
N TYR A 90 -1.66 9.43 -16.29
CA TYR A 90 -1.94 10.87 -16.33
C TYR A 90 -1.64 11.49 -17.70
N THR A 91 -0.59 11.01 -18.38
CA THR A 91 -0.13 11.57 -19.66
C THR A 91 -0.83 10.97 -20.87
N ARG A 92 -1.50 9.82 -20.71
CA ARG A 92 -2.29 9.22 -21.80
C ARG A 92 -3.34 10.22 -22.31
N GLY A 93 -3.45 10.35 -23.63
CA GLY A 93 -4.55 11.06 -24.28
C GLY A 93 -5.74 10.11 -24.41
N TRP A 94 -6.57 10.01 -23.38
CA TRP A 94 -7.75 9.13 -23.37
C TRP A 94 -8.83 9.57 -24.38
N ASN A 95 -8.63 10.72 -25.02
CA ASN A 95 -9.52 11.33 -26.01
C ASN A 95 -9.13 11.00 -27.47
N GLN A 96 -8.22 10.05 -27.70
CA GLN A 96 -7.91 9.60 -29.06
C GLN A 96 -9.07 8.74 -29.56
N GLU A 97 -9.95 9.34 -30.36
CA GLU A 97 -11.02 8.64 -31.07
C GLU A 97 -10.37 7.50 -31.89
N ALA A 98 -10.84 6.26 -31.69
CA ALA A 98 -10.37 5.14 -32.48
C ALA A 98 -10.59 5.47 -33.96
N PRO A 99 -9.64 5.21 -34.87
CA PRO A 99 -9.83 5.40 -36.29
C PRO A 99 -10.87 4.38 -36.80
N ILE A 100 -12.15 4.62 -36.52
CA ILE A 100 -13.32 3.82 -36.91
C ILE A 100 -13.61 3.92 -38.42
N GLU A 101 -12.61 4.25 -39.23
CA GLU A 101 -12.66 4.19 -40.68
C GLU A 101 -12.82 2.75 -41.18
N PHE A 102 -12.26 1.77 -40.47
CA PHE A 102 -12.43 0.35 -40.83
C PHE A 102 -13.86 -0.17 -40.60
N LEU A 103 -14.63 0.43 -39.68
CA LEU A 103 -16.07 0.13 -39.53
C LEU A 103 -16.91 0.78 -40.63
N LYS A 104 -16.45 1.91 -41.19
CA LYS A 104 -17.07 2.54 -42.38
C LYS A 104 -16.70 1.85 -43.68
N ALA A 105 -15.53 1.22 -43.78
CA ALA A 105 -15.08 0.43 -44.93
C ALA A 105 -15.76 -0.95 -45.04
N GLY A 106 -16.67 -1.30 -44.12
CA GLY A 106 -17.43 -2.56 -44.15
C GLY A 106 -18.53 -2.65 -45.20
N SER A 107 -18.61 -1.72 -46.17
CA SER A 107 -19.54 -1.79 -47.30
C SER A 107 -18.94 -2.45 -48.55
N PHE A 108 -17.76 -3.09 -48.43
CA PHE A 108 -17.06 -3.78 -49.52
C PHE A 108 -17.32 -5.31 -49.56
N PHE A 109 -18.30 -5.82 -48.81
CA PHE A 109 -18.92 -7.14 -49.00
C PHE A 109 -20.44 -7.00 -49.00
#